data_AF-A0A5F8GT66-F1
#
_entry.id   AF-A0A5F8GT66-F1
#
_cell.length_a   1.000
_cell.length_b   1.000
_cell.length_c   1.000
_cell.angle_alpha   90.00
_cell.angle_beta   90.00
_cell.angle_gamma   90.00
#
_symmetry.space_group_name_H-M   'P 1'
#
loop_
_entity.id
_entity.type
_entity.pdbx_description
1 polymer ?
#
loop_
_entity_poly.entity_id
_entity_poly.type
_entity_poly.pdbx_seq_one_letter_code
_entity_poly.pdbx_strand_id
1 'polypeptide(L)'
;MGRAGVLQVLALLLVSRAGADVSGDEAREAAAVRGLLTRLLGPRAAAGFSVSVERALAPAPDADTYCLSGGGGTPVQVTGSSGVAAAAGLHRYLRDFCGCHVAWSGAQLRLPEPLPEVPKKLIEITPNRYRYYLNICTPSYSFVWWGWERWEREIDWMALNGINLVLAPVGQEAIWRRVYLTLGLNQTEIDEYFTGPAFLAWGRMGNLHTWGGPLPSSWDLKQSYLQYQILERMRSFGMKPVLPAFAGHIPKAFTRVFPQANVTKLDNWIDFNCTYSCSYLLAPEDPLFPVVGSLFLRELAKEFGTDHIYSADIFNEMDPPSSNPAYLAATTAAVYEAMVAVDVDAVWLFQGWLFQNHPDFWKPPQMKAVLEAVPRGRFLILDLFAESQPVYSRTNSFYGQPFIWCMLHNFGGNHGLFGVLDAVNRGPSTARLFPNSTIVGTGIVPEGINQNEAAKMGASRKGLFALLVGLMYRVKPLPFAQQQTLVWVTGEIRSHLLQTLLVNDSGLISIPSFSFGI
;
A
#
# COMPACT_ATOMS: atom_id res chain seq x y z
N MET A 1 -65.19 8.16 14.86
CA MET A 1 -64.30 7.07 15.31
C MET A 1 -63.14 6.96 14.33
N GLY A 2 -61.91 7.13 14.79
CA GLY A 2 -60.71 6.96 13.96
C GLY A 2 -59.72 8.12 14.09
N ARG A 3 -58.46 7.76 14.34
CA ARG A 3 -57.24 8.60 14.51
C ARG A 3 -56.85 8.97 15.95
N ALA A 4 -56.50 7.95 16.72
CA ALA A 4 -55.52 8.06 17.80
C ALA A 4 -54.83 6.69 17.94
N GLY A 5 -53.62 6.54 17.38
CA GLY A 5 -52.89 5.27 17.50
C GLY A 5 -51.89 4.97 16.39
N VAL A 6 -50.97 5.89 16.06
CA VAL A 6 -49.75 5.55 15.28
C VAL A 6 -48.50 6.34 15.74
N LEU A 7 -48.54 7.07 16.86
CA LEU A 7 -47.43 7.98 17.24
C LEU A 7 -46.54 7.53 18.42
N GLN A 8 -46.53 6.24 18.78
CA GLN A 8 -45.67 5.75 19.88
C GLN A 8 -44.77 4.53 19.57
N VAL A 9 -44.65 4.10 18.30
CA VAL A 9 -43.73 2.99 17.94
C VAL A 9 -42.44 3.46 17.24
N LEU A 10 -42.31 4.77 16.94
CA LEU A 10 -41.15 5.31 16.21
C LEU A 10 -40.04 5.94 17.09
N ALA A 11 -40.16 5.86 18.42
CA ALA A 11 -39.17 6.44 19.35
C ALA A 11 -38.26 5.40 20.05
N LEU A 12 -38.34 4.12 19.69
CA LEU A 12 -37.51 3.05 20.29
C LEU A 12 -36.57 2.33 19.30
N LEU A 13 -36.38 2.86 18.09
CA LEU A 13 -35.52 2.26 17.06
C LEU A 13 -34.25 3.08 16.71
N LEU A 14 -33.92 4.08 17.52
CA LEU A 14 -32.77 4.98 17.27
C LEU A 14 -31.61 4.85 18.27
N VAL A 15 -31.58 3.81 19.10
CA VAL A 15 -30.41 3.50 19.94
C VAL A 15 -30.10 1.99 19.88
N SER A 16 -29.58 1.52 18.75
CA SER A 16 -28.87 0.22 18.67
C SER A 16 -28.03 -0.02 17.41
N ARG A 17 -27.78 0.99 16.55
CA ARG A 17 -26.90 0.84 15.38
C ARG A 17 -25.43 1.21 15.61
N ALA A 18 -25.05 1.68 16.80
CA ALA A 18 -23.66 1.98 17.15
C ALA A 18 -22.89 0.78 17.75
N GLY A 19 -23.56 -0.38 17.91
CA GLY A 19 -22.95 -1.64 18.34
C GLY A 19 -23.03 -2.74 17.28
N ALA A 20 -23.07 -2.36 15.99
CA ALA A 20 -23.03 -3.31 14.89
C ALA A 20 -21.65 -4.00 14.85
N ASP A 21 -21.64 -5.19 15.44
CA ASP A 21 -20.75 -6.34 15.23
C ASP A 21 -19.23 -6.19 15.43
N VAL A 22 -18.80 -5.35 16.37
CA VAL A 22 -17.38 -5.29 16.79
C VAL A 22 -16.85 -6.67 17.17
N SER A 23 -17.65 -7.48 17.86
CA SER A 23 -17.31 -8.87 18.23
C SER A 23 -17.22 -9.81 17.02
N GLY A 24 -18.07 -9.62 16.00
CA GLY A 24 -18.03 -10.42 14.77
C GLY A 24 -16.82 -10.08 13.91
N ASP A 25 -16.44 -8.81 13.84
CA ASP A 25 -15.21 -8.38 13.17
C ASP A 25 -13.95 -8.90 13.89
N GLU A 26 -13.91 -8.88 15.23
CA GLU A 26 -12.82 -9.49 16.03
C GLU A 26 -12.68 -10.98 15.73
N ALA A 27 -13.80 -11.71 15.74
CA ALA A 27 -13.81 -13.14 15.49
C ALA A 27 -13.36 -13.47 14.06
N ARG A 28 -13.81 -12.68 13.06
CA ARG A 28 -13.41 -12.83 11.65
C ARG A 28 -11.91 -12.61 11.48
N GLU A 29 -11.36 -11.55 12.06
CA GLU A 29 -9.93 -11.24 11.99
C GLU A 29 -9.09 -12.31 12.68
N ALA A 30 -9.49 -12.77 13.86
CA ALA A 30 -8.80 -13.85 14.55
C ALA A 30 -8.82 -15.15 13.71
N ALA A 31 -9.93 -15.44 13.02
CA ALA A 31 -10.04 -16.58 12.12
C ALA A 31 -9.11 -16.46 10.89
N ALA A 32 -9.01 -15.26 10.31
CA ALA A 32 -8.10 -15.00 9.20
C ALA A 32 -6.63 -15.27 9.59
N VAL A 33 -6.22 -14.82 10.78
CA VAL A 33 -4.85 -15.06 11.30
C VAL A 33 -4.61 -16.54 11.63
N ARG A 34 -5.60 -17.27 12.16
CA ARG A 34 -5.49 -18.73 12.31
C ARG A 34 -5.33 -19.45 10.97
N GLY A 35 -6.04 -18.98 9.94
CA GLY A 35 -5.89 -19.47 8.57
C GLY A 35 -4.48 -19.23 8.01
N LEU A 36 -3.95 -18.01 8.19
CA LEU A 36 -2.57 -17.66 7.84
C LEU A 36 -1.56 -18.56 8.55
N LEU A 37 -1.71 -18.74 9.87
CA LEU A 37 -0.84 -19.59 10.66
C LEU A 37 -0.82 -21.04 10.14
N THR A 38 -1.99 -21.57 9.78
CA THR A 38 -2.13 -22.91 9.21
C THR A 38 -1.47 -23.03 7.84
N ARG A 39 -1.63 -22.02 6.96
CA ARG A 39 -0.94 -21.98 5.66
C ARG A 39 0.58 -21.88 5.83
N LEU A 40 1.04 -21.12 6.81
CA LEU A 40 2.47 -20.86 7.03
C LEU A 40 3.19 -22.07 7.64
N LEU A 41 2.66 -22.66 8.72
CA LEU A 41 3.38 -23.67 9.52
C LEU A 41 2.78 -25.08 9.40
N GLY A 42 1.62 -25.22 8.77
CA GLY A 42 0.82 -26.44 8.79
C GLY A 42 0.00 -26.60 10.08
N PRO A 43 -1.06 -27.43 10.05
CA PRO A 43 -2.05 -27.52 11.13
C PRO A 43 -1.48 -28.03 12.46
N ARG A 44 -0.49 -28.94 12.42
CA ARG A 44 0.13 -29.49 13.62
C ARG A 44 0.92 -28.44 14.40
N ALA A 45 1.74 -27.65 13.72
CA ALA A 45 2.51 -26.58 14.35
C ALA A 45 1.60 -25.41 14.77
N ALA A 46 0.57 -25.11 13.98
CA ALA A 46 -0.42 -24.08 14.30
C ALA A 46 -1.14 -24.33 15.63
N ALA A 47 -1.36 -25.59 16.03
CA ALA A 47 -1.96 -25.95 17.32
C ALA A 47 -1.11 -25.52 18.54
N GLY A 48 0.18 -25.21 18.33
CA GLY A 48 1.05 -24.63 19.36
C GLY A 48 0.78 -23.15 19.64
N PHE A 49 -0.20 -22.52 18.98
CA PHE A 49 -0.54 -21.11 19.13
C PHE A 49 -2.02 -20.93 19.44
N SER A 50 -2.32 -19.90 20.21
CA SER A 50 -3.67 -19.42 20.49
C SER A 50 -3.76 -17.96 20.06
N VAL A 51 -4.67 -17.66 19.13
CA VAL A 51 -4.79 -16.34 18.51
C VAL A 51 -6.12 -15.71 18.87
N SER A 52 -6.07 -14.52 19.47
CA SER A 52 -7.23 -13.65 19.72
C SER A 52 -7.05 -12.26 19.12
N VAL A 53 -8.16 -11.58 18.87
CA VAL A 53 -8.18 -10.18 18.45
C VAL A 53 -9.13 -9.42 19.38
N GLU A 54 -8.64 -8.34 19.97
CA GLU A 54 -9.31 -7.60 21.05
C GLU A 54 -9.03 -6.10 20.85
N ARG A 55 -10.02 -5.33 20.39
CA ARG A 55 -9.83 -3.89 20.08
C ARG A 55 -9.39 -3.10 21.31
N ALA A 56 -9.84 -3.51 22.49
CA ALA A 56 -9.48 -2.92 23.78
C ALA A 56 -7.97 -3.04 24.11
N LEU A 57 -7.20 -3.87 23.38
CA LEU A 57 -5.75 -3.94 23.54
C LEU A 57 -5.06 -2.63 23.09
N ALA A 58 -5.64 -1.90 22.15
CA ALA A 58 -5.09 -0.64 21.68
C ALA A 58 -5.31 0.48 22.72
N PRO A 59 -4.26 1.22 23.12
CA PRO A 59 -4.38 2.29 24.12
C PRO A 59 -5.05 3.56 23.56
N ALA A 60 -5.14 3.68 22.25
CA ALA A 60 -5.78 4.78 21.54
C ALA A 60 -6.32 4.29 20.18
N PRO A 61 -7.29 5.00 19.57
CA PRO A 61 -7.66 4.75 18.18
C PRO A 61 -6.44 4.80 17.28
N ASP A 62 -6.37 3.90 16.29
CA ASP A 62 -5.27 3.80 15.33
C ASP A 62 -3.88 3.39 15.89
N ALA A 63 -3.77 3.09 17.18
CA ALA A 63 -2.54 2.61 17.81
C ALA A 63 -2.49 1.08 17.83
N ASP A 64 -2.31 0.46 16.67
CA ASP A 64 -2.28 -1.00 16.55
C ASP A 64 -1.28 -1.62 17.52
N THR A 65 -1.73 -2.62 18.28
CA THR A 65 -1.01 -3.19 19.41
C THR A 65 -1.07 -4.70 19.34
N TYR A 66 0.05 -5.37 19.63
CA TYR A 66 0.06 -6.81 19.84
C TYR A 66 0.66 -7.18 21.19
N CYS A 67 0.26 -8.36 21.67
CA CYS A 67 0.71 -8.95 22.92
C CYS A 67 1.13 -10.41 22.70
N LEU A 68 2.29 -10.78 23.24
CA LEU A 68 2.83 -12.15 23.22
C LEU A 68 3.05 -12.66 24.64
N SER A 69 2.67 -13.92 24.90
CA SER A 69 2.94 -14.64 26.15
C SER A 69 2.86 -16.16 25.95
N GLY A 70 3.18 -16.96 26.98
CA GLY A 70 3.14 -18.42 26.89
C GLY A 70 4.39 -19.02 26.25
N GLY A 71 4.26 -20.21 25.66
CA GLY A 71 5.39 -21.02 25.21
C GLY A 71 5.96 -21.89 26.34
N GLY A 72 7.12 -22.52 26.13
CA GLY A 72 7.79 -23.32 27.16
C GLY A 72 7.05 -24.60 27.56
N GLY A 73 6.24 -25.16 26.66
CA GLY A 73 5.36 -26.32 26.92
C GLY A 73 3.87 -25.98 27.00
N THR A 74 3.51 -24.69 26.93
CA THR A 74 2.12 -24.23 26.73
C THR A 74 1.96 -23.54 25.37
N PRO A 75 0.73 -23.42 24.83
CA PRO A 75 0.51 -22.69 23.59
C PRO A 75 0.93 -21.22 23.70
N VAL A 76 1.60 -20.71 22.66
CA VAL A 76 1.98 -19.31 22.54
C VAL A 76 0.72 -18.48 22.31
N GLN A 77 0.45 -17.53 23.20
CA GLN A 77 -0.69 -16.62 23.10
C GLN A 77 -0.29 -15.40 22.27
N VAL A 78 -1.05 -15.14 21.20
CA VAL A 78 -0.88 -14.00 20.30
C VAL A 78 -2.20 -13.23 20.28
N THR A 79 -2.21 -12.05 20.89
CA THR A 79 -3.38 -11.16 20.89
C THR A 79 -3.05 -9.88 20.13
N GLY A 80 -3.92 -9.44 19.23
CA GLY A 80 -3.78 -8.16 18.51
C GLY A 80 -5.00 -7.26 18.68
N SER A 81 -4.84 -5.95 18.55
CA SER A 81 -5.97 -5.01 18.43
C SER A 81 -6.75 -5.19 17.12
N SER A 82 -6.07 -5.71 16.11
CA SER A 82 -6.56 -6.06 14.78
C SER A 82 -5.91 -7.35 14.28
N GLY A 83 -6.45 -7.95 13.21
CA GLY A 83 -5.88 -9.12 12.56
C GLY A 83 -4.45 -8.88 12.06
N VAL A 84 -4.18 -7.73 11.45
CA VAL A 84 -2.83 -7.31 11.06
C VAL A 84 -1.88 -7.14 12.25
N ALA A 85 -2.36 -6.62 13.39
CA ALA A 85 -1.54 -6.52 14.59
C ALA A 85 -1.21 -7.91 15.16
N ALA A 86 -2.19 -8.83 15.20
CA ALA A 86 -1.96 -10.21 15.64
C ALA A 86 -1.00 -10.96 14.71
N ALA A 87 -1.12 -10.79 13.38
CA ALA A 87 -0.20 -11.38 12.41
C ALA A 87 1.23 -10.81 12.55
N ALA A 88 1.38 -9.51 12.81
CA ALA A 88 2.67 -8.90 13.12
C ALA A 88 3.27 -9.43 14.44
N GLY A 89 2.45 -9.65 15.47
CA GLY A 89 2.85 -10.31 16.71
C GLY A 89 3.32 -11.74 16.48
N LEU A 90 2.60 -12.52 15.65
CA LEU A 90 3.02 -13.85 15.24
C LEU A 90 4.38 -13.81 14.52
N HIS A 91 4.55 -12.91 13.55
CA HIS A 91 5.82 -12.75 12.84
C HIS A 91 6.96 -12.36 13.79
N ARG A 92 6.68 -11.47 14.75
CA ARG A 92 7.62 -11.08 15.80
C ARG A 92 8.09 -12.29 16.61
N TYR A 93 7.17 -13.16 17.03
CA TYR A 93 7.50 -14.36 17.77
C TYR A 93 8.35 -15.32 16.93
N LEU A 94 7.91 -15.64 15.72
CA LEU A 94 8.60 -16.55 14.81
C LEU A 94 10.03 -16.07 14.52
N ARG A 95 10.22 -14.77 14.29
CA ARG A 95 11.53 -14.18 14.00
C ARG A 95 12.45 -14.20 15.22
N ASP A 96 12.00 -13.65 16.34
CA ASP A 96 12.90 -13.34 17.47
C ASP A 96 13.09 -14.52 18.43
N PHE A 97 12.10 -15.40 18.55
CA PHE A 97 12.14 -16.55 19.45
C PHE A 97 12.46 -17.84 18.70
N CYS A 98 11.86 -18.08 17.53
CA CYS A 98 12.08 -19.30 16.77
C CYS A 98 13.26 -19.22 15.77
N GLY A 99 13.70 -18.01 15.42
CA GLY A 99 14.72 -17.80 14.39
C GLY A 99 14.21 -18.10 12.97
N CYS A 100 12.91 -17.94 12.74
CA CYS A 100 12.30 -18.11 11.43
C CYS A 100 12.44 -16.87 10.56
N HIS A 101 12.29 -17.06 9.25
CA HIS A 101 12.35 -16.00 8.26
C HIS A 101 11.31 -16.20 7.15
N VAL A 102 10.70 -15.11 6.66
CA VAL A 102 9.73 -15.11 5.56
C VAL A 102 10.05 -13.94 4.60
N ALA A 103 10.22 -14.26 3.32
CA ALA A 103 10.46 -13.31 2.24
C ALA A 103 9.73 -13.77 0.95
N TRP A 104 9.85 -13.02 -0.15
CA TRP A 104 9.23 -13.42 -1.41
C TRP A 104 9.95 -14.62 -2.05
N SER A 105 11.28 -14.68 -1.96
CA SER A 105 12.11 -15.76 -2.50
C SER A 105 11.92 -17.10 -1.76
N GLY A 106 11.52 -17.06 -0.50
CA GLY A 106 11.32 -18.26 0.31
C GLY A 106 11.11 -17.98 1.79
N ALA A 107 11.03 -19.06 2.56
CA ALA A 107 10.86 -19.00 4.00
C ALA A 107 11.70 -20.08 4.70
N GLN A 108 12.24 -19.76 5.87
CA GLN A 108 12.88 -20.69 6.78
C GLN A 108 11.99 -20.78 8.03
N LEU A 109 11.24 -21.88 8.15
CA LEU A 109 10.15 -22.03 9.14
C LEU A 109 10.39 -23.18 10.12
N ARG A 110 11.65 -23.58 10.33
CA ARG A 110 11.98 -24.61 11.33
C ARG A 110 11.73 -24.07 12.73
N LEU A 111 10.81 -24.71 13.43
CA LEU A 111 10.45 -24.36 14.81
C LEU A 111 11.31 -25.15 15.82
N PRO A 112 11.70 -24.54 16.96
CA PRO A 112 12.20 -25.28 18.11
C PRO A 112 11.11 -26.14 18.75
N GLU A 113 11.50 -27.29 19.29
CA GLU A 113 10.63 -28.15 20.10
C GLU A 113 11.27 -28.37 21.48
N PRO A 114 10.62 -27.93 22.58
CA PRO A 114 9.37 -27.17 22.62
C PRO A 114 9.49 -25.74 22.05
N LEU A 115 8.34 -25.14 21.71
CA LEU A 115 8.28 -23.73 21.33
C LEU A 115 8.85 -22.85 22.46
N PRO A 116 9.74 -21.87 22.16
CA PRO A 116 10.38 -21.06 23.20
C PRO A 116 9.39 -20.27 24.05
N GLU A 117 9.66 -20.18 25.35
CA GLU A 117 8.86 -19.37 26.27
C GLU A 117 9.05 -17.87 26.00
N VAL A 118 7.98 -17.09 26.17
CA VAL A 118 8.01 -15.63 26.25
C VAL A 118 8.12 -15.25 27.74
N PRO A 119 9.31 -14.89 28.27
CA PRO A 119 9.56 -14.85 29.72
C PRO A 119 8.74 -13.82 30.49
N LYS A 120 8.29 -12.77 29.80
CA LYS A 120 7.37 -11.75 30.32
C LYS A 120 6.41 -11.37 29.22
N LYS A 121 5.14 -11.12 29.57
CA LYS A 121 4.12 -10.59 28.64
C LYS A 121 4.69 -9.41 27.88
N LEU A 122 4.88 -9.58 26.57
CA LEU A 122 5.49 -8.58 25.69
C LEU A 122 4.36 -7.85 24.97
N ILE A 123 4.22 -6.55 25.21
CA ILE A 123 3.23 -5.68 24.55
C ILE A 123 4.00 -4.66 23.72
N GLU A 124 3.67 -4.54 22.44
CA GLU A 124 4.29 -3.57 21.52
C GLU A 124 3.19 -2.81 20.77
N ILE A 125 3.34 -1.48 20.72
CA ILE A 125 2.37 -0.55 20.15
C ILE A 125 3.05 0.17 19.00
N THR A 126 2.43 0.22 17.81
CA THR A 126 2.98 1.01 16.70
C THR A 126 2.72 2.51 16.89
N PRO A 127 3.69 3.38 16.56
CA PRO A 127 3.44 4.82 16.45
C PRO A 127 2.79 5.22 15.10
N ASN A 128 2.59 4.27 14.18
CA ASN A 128 2.15 4.51 12.81
C ASN A 128 0.69 4.07 12.66
N ARG A 129 -0.21 5.03 12.41
CA ARG A 129 -1.59 4.76 12.03
C ARG A 129 -1.66 3.92 10.75
N TYR A 130 -0.81 4.27 9.77
CA TYR A 130 -0.74 3.55 8.50
C TYR A 130 0.64 2.93 8.27
N ARG A 131 0.62 1.69 7.78
CA ARG A 131 1.76 0.99 7.19
C ARG A 131 1.35 0.64 5.78
N TYR A 132 1.82 1.46 4.83
CA TYR A 132 1.37 1.45 3.45
C TYR A 132 2.20 0.52 2.57
N TYR A 133 1.58 -0.11 1.59
CA TYR A 133 2.26 -0.88 0.58
C TYR A 133 1.72 -0.66 -0.82
N LEU A 134 2.66 -0.66 -1.78
CA LEU A 134 2.54 -0.66 -3.24
C LEU A 134 2.65 0.70 -3.92
N ASN A 135 3.41 0.71 -5.01
CA ASN A 135 3.42 1.76 -6.02
C ASN A 135 2.32 1.46 -7.06
N ILE A 136 1.82 2.47 -7.75
CA ILE A 136 0.93 2.27 -8.90
C ILE A 136 1.61 1.50 -10.05
N CYS A 137 2.95 1.54 -10.11
CA CYS A 137 3.77 0.77 -11.04
C CYS A 137 3.86 -0.73 -10.71
N THR A 138 3.78 -1.11 -9.42
CA THR A 138 3.99 -2.51 -8.97
C THR A 138 3.04 -3.52 -9.62
N PRO A 139 1.74 -3.22 -9.78
CA PRO A 139 0.82 -4.09 -10.52
C PRO A 139 1.30 -4.45 -11.93
N SER A 140 1.92 -3.52 -12.66
CA SER A 140 2.40 -3.75 -14.02
C SER A 140 3.75 -4.47 -14.05
N TYR A 141 4.70 -4.06 -13.21
CA TYR A 141 6.05 -4.64 -13.21
C TYR A 141 6.15 -5.99 -12.50
N SER A 142 5.26 -6.29 -11.56
CA SER A 142 5.37 -7.49 -10.71
C SER A 142 4.12 -8.38 -10.71
N PHE A 143 2.92 -7.80 -10.73
CA PHE A 143 1.68 -8.56 -10.42
C PHE A 143 0.83 -8.95 -11.62
N VAL A 144 1.15 -8.41 -12.80
CA VAL A 144 0.26 -8.46 -13.99
C VAL A 144 -0.17 -9.88 -14.37
N TRP A 145 0.66 -10.89 -14.09
CA TRP A 145 0.39 -12.30 -14.38
C TRP A 145 0.06 -13.15 -13.15
N TRP A 146 -0.16 -12.54 -12.00
CA TRP A 146 -0.46 -13.28 -10.78
C TRP A 146 -1.88 -13.84 -10.78
N GLY A 147 -2.00 -15.10 -10.39
CA GLY A 147 -3.25 -15.70 -9.95
C GLY A 147 -3.47 -15.54 -8.43
N TRP A 148 -4.60 -16.06 -7.96
CA TRP A 148 -4.98 -15.99 -6.55
C TRP A 148 -3.92 -16.56 -5.60
N GLU A 149 -3.32 -17.71 -5.90
CA GLU A 149 -2.33 -18.35 -5.02
C GLU A 149 -1.09 -17.48 -4.75
N ARG A 150 -0.68 -16.63 -5.70
CA ARG A 150 0.43 -15.70 -5.49
C ARG A 150 -0.03 -14.46 -4.70
N TRP A 151 -1.24 -13.97 -4.95
CA TRP A 151 -1.86 -12.89 -4.18
C TRP A 151 -2.11 -13.28 -2.71
N GLU A 152 -2.60 -14.50 -2.46
CA GLU A 152 -2.79 -15.02 -1.10
C GLU A 152 -1.49 -15.00 -0.30
N ARG A 153 -0.38 -15.46 -0.91
CA ARG A 153 0.95 -15.41 -0.29
C ARG A 153 1.42 -13.97 -0.06
N GLU A 154 1.14 -13.05 -0.99
CA GLU A 154 1.50 -11.64 -0.80
C GLU A 154 0.72 -11.02 0.35
N ILE A 155 -0.59 -11.27 0.45
CA ILE A 155 -1.42 -10.70 1.51
C ILE A 155 -1.06 -11.30 2.88
N ASP A 156 -0.70 -12.59 2.94
CA ASP A 156 -0.14 -13.18 4.15
C ASP A 156 1.18 -12.52 4.55
N TRP A 157 2.07 -12.25 3.58
CA TRP A 157 3.30 -11.48 3.81
C TRP A 157 2.97 -10.05 4.28
N MET A 158 1.99 -9.36 3.68
CA MET A 158 1.55 -8.04 4.12
C MET A 158 1.10 -8.06 5.59
N ALA A 159 0.28 -9.04 5.97
CA ALA A 159 -0.23 -9.19 7.33
C ALA A 159 0.89 -9.47 8.34
N LEU A 160 1.80 -10.40 8.02
CA LEU A 160 2.98 -10.69 8.85
C LEU A 160 3.87 -9.45 9.06
N ASN A 161 3.93 -8.57 8.07
CA ASN A 161 4.70 -7.32 8.17
C ASN A 161 3.89 -6.15 8.75
N GLY A 162 2.65 -6.38 9.17
CA GLY A 162 1.78 -5.39 9.80
C GLY A 162 1.28 -4.29 8.87
N ILE A 163 1.28 -4.53 7.55
CA ILE A 163 0.74 -3.61 6.55
C ILE A 163 -0.79 -3.56 6.72
N ASN A 164 -1.35 -2.35 6.79
CA ASN A 164 -2.78 -2.14 6.99
C ASN A 164 -3.44 -1.18 5.99
N LEU A 165 -2.67 -0.60 5.06
CA LEU A 165 -3.18 0.25 3.98
C LEU A 165 -2.51 -0.20 2.68
N VAL A 166 -3.29 -0.62 1.68
CA VAL A 166 -2.73 -1.28 0.48
C VAL A 166 -3.43 -0.82 -0.78
N LEU A 167 -2.67 -0.47 -1.82
CA LEU A 167 -3.23 -0.19 -3.14
C LEU A 167 -3.91 -1.44 -3.73
N ALA A 168 -5.16 -1.32 -4.18
CA ALA A 168 -5.92 -2.42 -4.78
C ALA A 168 -6.51 -2.01 -6.14
N PRO A 169 -5.68 -1.83 -7.19
CA PRO A 169 -6.11 -1.28 -8.48
C PRO A 169 -6.59 -2.37 -9.47
N VAL A 170 -6.63 -3.63 -9.06
CA VAL A 170 -6.91 -4.79 -9.91
C VAL A 170 -8.35 -4.75 -10.41
N GLY A 171 -8.56 -5.02 -11.70
CA GLY A 171 -9.89 -5.11 -12.31
C GLY A 171 -10.58 -3.78 -12.65
N GLN A 172 -9.95 -2.63 -12.42
CA GLN A 172 -10.60 -1.33 -12.63
C GLN A 172 -10.98 -1.05 -14.10
N GLU A 173 -10.30 -1.67 -15.08
CA GLU A 173 -10.67 -1.54 -16.50
C GLU A 173 -12.06 -2.09 -16.80
N ALA A 174 -12.50 -3.14 -16.09
CA ALA A 174 -13.85 -3.68 -16.23
C ALA A 174 -14.91 -2.68 -15.75
N ILE A 175 -14.60 -1.92 -14.70
CA ILE A 175 -15.46 -0.84 -14.20
C ILE A 175 -15.50 0.30 -15.22
N TRP A 176 -14.34 0.74 -15.70
CA TRP A 176 -14.26 1.77 -16.74
C TRP A 176 -15.00 1.38 -18.02
N ARG A 177 -14.93 0.11 -18.46
CA ARG A 177 -15.68 -0.38 -19.63
C ARG A 177 -17.20 -0.21 -19.43
N ARG A 178 -17.73 -0.55 -18.25
CA ARG A 178 -19.16 -0.34 -17.92
C ARG A 178 -19.54 1.15 -17.94
N VAL A 179 -18.68 1.99 -17.36
CA VAL A 179 -18.87 3.45 -17.33
C VAL A 179 -18.89 4.02 -18.74
N TYR A 180 -17.91 3.69 -19.58
CA TYR A 180 -17.81 4.20 -20.95
C TYR A 180 -18.95 3.71 -21.85
N LEU A 181 -19.37 2.44 -21.71
CA LEU A 181 -20.56 1.93 -22.40
C LEU A 181 -21.82 2.70 -21.97
N THR A 182 -21.98 2.96 -20.67
CA THR A 182 -23.11 3.75 -20.13
C THR A 182 -23.09 5.18 -20.65
N LEU A 183 -21.91 5.75 -20.86
CA LEU A 183 -21.72 7.09 -21.42
C LEU A 183 -21.87 7.14 -22.94
N GLY A 184 -22.04 6.01 -23.65
CA GLY A 184 -22.32 5.97 -25.09
C GLY A 184 -21.10 5.75 -25.99
N LEU A 185 -19.96 5.34 -25.43
CA LEU A 185 -18.84 4.82 -26.23
C LEU A 185 -19.18 3.41 -26.72
N ASN A 186 -18.67 3.05 -27.90
CA ASN A 186 -18.82 1.69 -28.42
C ASN A 186 -17.66 0.79 -27.96
N GLN A 187 -17.82 -0.53 -28.10
CA GLN A 187 -16.84 -1.50 -27.61
C GLN A 187 -15.46 -1.32 -28.28
N THR A 188 -15.43 -1.04 -29.59
CA THR A 188 -14.19 -0.84 -30.34
C THR A 188 -13.41 0.36 -29.82
N GLU A 189 -14.07 1.48 -29.54
CA GLU A 189 -13.44 2.68 -28.97
C GLU A 189 -12.84 2.43 -27.58
N ILE A 190 -13.50 1.59 -26.77
CA ILE A 190 -13.01 1.22 -25.44
C ILE A 190 -11.81 0.28 -25.55
N ASP A 191 -11.88 -0.70 -26.45
CA ASP A 191 -10.80 -1.65 -26.68
C ASP A 191 -9.55 -0.97 -27.26
N GLU A 192 -9.73 0.06 -28.10
CA GLU A 192 -8.64 0.91 -28.60
C GLU A 192 -8.05 1.85 -27.54
N TYR A 193 -8.78 2.15 -26.46
CA TYR A 193 -8.31 3.07 -25.42
C TYR A 193 -7.37 2.41 -24.41
N PHE A 194 -7.71 1.24 -23.89
CA PHE A 194 -6.87 0.62 -22.86
C PHE A 194 -5.53 0.13 -23.42
N THR A 195 -4.49 0.25 -22.61
CA THR A 195 -3.19 -0.37 -22.90
C THR A 195 -3.26 -1.89 -22.73
N GLY A 196 -2.20 -2.58 -23.14
CA GLY A 196 -1.98 -3.98 -22.77
C GLY A 196 -1.78 -4.16 -21.26
N PRO A 197 -1.95 -5.39 -20.74
CA PRO A 197 -1.88 -5.67 -19.30
C PRO A 197 -0.61 -5.15 -18.61
N ALA A 198 0.54 -5.31 -19.25
CA ALA A 198 1.85 -4.94 -18.70
C ALA A 198 2.08 -3.42 -18.61
N PHE A 199 1.18 -2.61 -19.18
CA PHE A 199 1.32 -1.14 -19.25
C PHE A 199 0.20 -0.40 -18.51
N LEU A 200 -0.69 -1.12 -17.82
CA LEU A 200 -1.87 -0.53 -17.19
C LEU A 200 -1.55 0.52 -16.13
N ALA A 201 -0.42 0.45 -15.43
CA ALA A 201 0.00 1.49 -14.50
C ALA A 201 0.03 2.87 -15.17
N TRP A 202 0.74 3.00 -16.31
CA TRP A 202 0.84 4.23 -17.08
C TRP A 202 -0.46 4.57 -17.83
N GLY A 203 -1.26 3.56 -18.15
CA GLY A 203 -2.62 3.77 -18.66
C GLY A 203 -3.51 4.51 -17.64
N ARG A 204 -3.50 4.05 -16.40
CA ARG A 204 -4.32 4.57 -15.29
C ARG A 204 -3.89 5.97 -14.85
N MET A 205 -2.59 6.24 -14.89
CA MET A 205 -2.03 7.57 -14.62
C MET A 205 -2.19 8.56 -15.78
N GLY A 206 -2.78 8.14 -16.90
CA GLY A 206 -3.01 9.00 -18.07
C GLY A 206 -1.78 9.23 -18.95
N ASN A 207 -0.62 8.63 -18.65
CA ASN A 207 0.59 8.76 -19.45
C ASN A 207 0.45 8.06 -20.81
N LEU A 208 -0.20 6.89 -20.82
CA LEU A 208 -0.39 6.06 -22.01
C LEU A 208 -1.86 5.75 -22.26
N HIS A 209 -2.15 5.41 -23.51
CA HIS A 209 -3.35 4.70 -23.93
C HIS A 209 -2.99 3.81 -25.12
N THR A 210 -3.84 2.84 -25.46
CA THR A 210 -3.76 2.00 -26.68
C THR A 210 -2.56 1.01 -26.74
N TRP A 211 -1.36 1.39 -26.29
CA TRP A 211 -0.13 0.62 -26.45
C TRP A 211 -0.22 -0.79 -25.85
N GLY A 212 0.05 -1.81 -26.67
CA GLY A 212 0.02 -3.22 -26.27
C GLY A 212 -1.39 -3.81 -26.06
N GLY A 213 -2.46 -3.04 -26.32
CA GLY A 213 -3.84 -3.50 -26.28
C GLY A 213 -4.27 -4.23 -27.58
N PRO A 214 -5.57 -4.59 -27.70
CA PRO A 214 -6.63 -4.40 -26.71
C PRO A 214 -6.59 -5.44 -25.58
N LEU A 215 -7.26 -5.15 -24.47
CA LEU A 215 -7.51 -6.14 -23.41
C LEU A 215 -8.59 -7.14 -23.86
N PRO A 216 -8.34 -8.46 -23.85
CA PRO A 216 -9.35 -9.44 -24.23
C PRO A 216 -10.47 -9.48 -23.18
N SER A 217 -11.69 -9.84 -23.58
CA SER A 217 -12.84 -9.95 -22.65
C SER A 217 -12.59 -10.88 -21.44
N SER A 218 -11.75 -11.91 -21.62
CA SER A 218 -11.34 -12.81 -20.52
C SER A 218 -10.54 -12.11 -19.42
N TRP A 219 -9.91 -10.96 -19.71
CA TRP A 219 -9.18 -10.15 -18.73
C TRP A 219 -10.14 -9.61 -17.68
N ASP A 220 -11.22 -8.94 -18.11
CA ASP A 220 -12.20 -8.32 -17.20
C ASP A 220 -12.76 -9.31 -16.19
N LEU A 221 -13.17 -10.49 -16.66
CA LEU A 221 -13.74 -11.53 -15.81
C LEU A 221 -12.70 -12.02 -14.78
N LYS A 222 -11.49 -12.34 -15.25
CA LYS A 222 -10.42 -12.86 -14.38
C LYS A 222 -9.98 -11.83 -13.35
N GLN A 223 -9.80 -10.57 -13.75
CA GLN A 223 -9.32 -9.53 -12.86
C GLN A 223 -10.42 -9.08 -11.88
N SER A 224 -11.68 -9.03 -12.29
CA SER A 224 -12.79 -8.73 -11.37
C SER A 224 -12.92 -9.81 -10.30
N TYR A 225 -12.90 -11.09 -10.71
CA TYR A 225 -12.93 -12.22 -9.76
C TYR A 225 -11.73 -12.19 -8.81
N LEU A 226 -10.52 -11.96 -9.34
CA LEU A 226 -9.31 -11.85 -8.55
C LEU A 226 -9.40 -10.69 -7.53
N GLN A 227 -9.93 -9.54 -7.94
CA GLN A 227 -10.10 -8.39 -7.06
C GLN A 227 -11.06 -8.69 -5.91
N TYR A 228 -12.17 -9.41 -6.14
CA TYR A 228 -13.04 -9.85 -5.04
C TYR A 228 -12.26 -10.64 -3.97
N GLN A 229 -11.46 -11.63 -4.41
CA GLN A 229 -10.67 -12.45 -3.48
C GLN A 229 -9.61 -11.63 -2.73
N ILE A 230 -8.95 -10.68 -3.43
CA ILE A 230 -7.96 -9.77 -2.84
C ILE A 230 -8.62 -8.92 -1.76
N LEU A 231 -9.72 -8.23 -2.08
CA LEU A 231 -10.41 -7.33 -1.16
C LEU A 231 -10.99 -8.07 0.04
N GLU A 232 -11.63 -9.21 -0.18
CA GLU A 232 -12.16 -10.05 0.89
C GLU A 232 -11.04 -10.46 1.85
N ARG A 233 -9.88 -10.92 1.33
CA ARG A 233 -8.77 -11.33 2.17
C ARG A 233 -8.12 -10.17 2.91
N MET A 234 -7.92 -9.03 2.26
CA MET A 234 -7.40 -7.82 2.91
C MET A 234 -8.29 -7.39 4.08
N ARG A 235 -9.60 -7.25 3.84
CA ARG A 235 -10.60 -6.89 4.86
C ARG A 235 -10.73 -7.94 5.96
N SER A 236 -10.52 -9.21 5.64
CA SER A 236 -10.52 -10.29 6.64
C SER A 236 -9.41 -10.13 7.69
N PHE A 237 -8.30 -9.45 7.35
CA PHE A 237 -7.25 -9.10 8.31
C PHE A 237 -7.44 -7.72 8.96
N GLY A 238 -8.42 -6.92 8.53
CA GLY A 238 -8.56 -5.52 8.93
C GLY A 238 -7.66 -4.56 8.16
N MET A 239 -7.11 -4.96 7.01
CA MET A 239 -6.45 -4.03 6.08
C MET A 239 -7.50 -3.13 5.39
N LYS A 240 -7.07 -1.93 4.99
CA LYS A 240 -7.84 -0.99 4.19
C LYS A 240 -7.32 -0.96 2.75
N PRO A 241 -8.01 -1.60 1.80
CA PRO A 241 -7.75 -1.43 0.38
C PRO A 241 -7.95 0.02 -0.07
N VAL A 242 -7.03 0.53 -0.88
CA VAL A 242 -7.13 1.83 -1.55
C VAL A 242 -7.62 1.57 -2.96
N LEU A 243 -8.82 2.05 -3.26
CA LEU A 243 -9.49 1.84 -4.55
C LEU A 243 -9.24 3.01 -5.50
N PRO A 244 -9.26 2.82 -6.83
CA PRO A 244 -9.05 3.93 -7.76
C PRO A 244 -10.22 4.94 -7.75
N ALA A 245 -9.95 6.15 -8.21
CA ALA A 245 -10.94 7.17 -8.51
C ALA A 245 -10.60 7.88 -9.83
N PHE A 246 -11.52 8.69 -10.34
CA PHE A 246 -11.35 9.43 -11.58
C PHE A 246 -10.42 10.64 -11.38
N ALA A 247 -9.40 10.77 -12.23
CA ALA A 247 -8.43 11.87 -12.19
C ALA A 247 -8.59 12.90 -13.32
N GLY A 248 -9.60 12.74 -14.20
CA GLY A 248 -9.86 13.65 -15.33
C GLY A 248 -9.49 13.10 -16.71
N HIS A 249 -8.67 12.06 -16.81
CA HIS A 249 -8.26 11.48 -18.09
C HIS A 249 -9.39 10.70 -18.76
N ILE A 250 -9.63 10.98 -20.05
CA ILE A 250 -10.72 10.41 -20.84
C ILE A 250 -10.23 9.88 -22.20
N PRO A 251 -10.92 8.89 -22.80
CA PRO A 251 -10.66 8.47 -24.17
C PRO A 251 -11.00 9.58 -25.18
N LYS A 252 -10.27 9.65 -26.29
CA LYS A 252 -10.59 10.56 -27.42
C LYS A 252 -12.05 10.44 -27.87
N ALA A 253 -12.58 9.21 -27.90
CA ALA A 253 -13.97 8.91 -28.29
C ALA A 253 -15.02 9.61 -27.40
N PHE A 254 -14.66 10.03 -26.19
CA PHE A 254 -15.53 10.84 -25.34
C PHE A 254 -15.99 12.13 -26.04
N THR A 255 -15.11 12.77 -26.81
CA THR A 255 -15.42 13.99 -27.58
C THR A 255 -16.38 13.76 -28.75
N ARG A 256 -16.54 12.51 -29.21
CA ARG A 256 -17.59 12.16 -30.20
C ARG A 256 -18.96 12.18 -29.55
N VAL A 257 -19.07 11.63 -28.34
CA VAL A 257 -20.34 11.55 -27.61
C VAL A 257 -20.71 12.88 -26.98
N PHE A 258 -19.71 13.61 -26.47
CA PHE A 258 -19.85 14.92 -25.84
C PHE A 258 -19.02 15.97 -26.60
N PRO A 259 -19.48 16.44 -27.78
CA PRO A 259 -18.71 17.34 -28.64
C PRO A 259 -18.53 18.76 -28.07
N GLN A 260 -19.25 19.11 -27.01
CA GLN A 260 -19.14 20.39 -26.30
C GLN A 260 -18.28 20.31 -25.04
N ALA A 261 -17.75 19.12 -24.72
CA ALA A 261 -16.88 18.95 -23.56
C ALA A 261 -15.60 19.80 -23.73
N ASN A 262 -15.25 20.56 -22.69
CA ASN A 262 -14.01 21.28 -22.62
C ASN A 262 -12.87 20.33 -22.26
N VAL A 263 -12.03 20.02 -23.24
CA VAL A 263 -11.00 19.00 -23.12
C VAL A 263 -9.67 19.55 -23.58
N THR A 264 -8.64 19.37 -22.76
CA THR A 264 -7.26 19.71 -23.11
C THR A 264 -6.54 18.44 -23.54
N LYS A 265 -5.89 18.46 -24.71
CA LYS A 265 -4.97 17.40 -25.10
C LYS A 265 -3.60 17.71 -24.49
N LEU A 266 -3.10 16.80 -23.65
CA LEU A 266 -1.79 16.94 -23.02
C LEU A 266 -0.67 16.65 -24.03
N ASP A 267 0.56 17.02 -23.67
CA ASP A 267 1.76 16.69 -24.43
C ASP A 267 2.09 15.18 -24.33
N ASN A 268 3.02 14.72 -25.18
CA ASN A 268 3.50 13.35 -25.11
C ASN A 268 4.28 13.10 -23.81
N TRP A 269 4.07 11.92 -23.24
CA TRP A 269 4.91 11.43 -22.16
C TRP A 269 6.13 10.68 -22.71
N ILE A 270 7.32 11.18 -22.39
CA ILE A 270 8.61 10.69 -22.91
C ILE A 270 8.58 10.71 -24.46
N ASP A 271 8.91 9.61 -25.13
CA ASP A 271 9.06 9.53 -26.59
C ASP A 271 7.86 8.83 -27.27
N PHE A 272 6.77 8.57 -26.53
CA PHE A 272 5.55 8.01 -27.11
C PHE A 272 4.80 9.08 -27.90
N ASN A 273 4.65 8.90 -29.21
CA ASN A 273 3.84 9.81 -30.01
C ASN A 273 2.35 9.78 -29.58
N CYS A 274 1.55 10.75 -30.05
CA CYS A 274 0.14 10.88 -29.69
C CYS A 274 -0.79 9.75 -30.17
N THR A 275 -0.26 8.70 -30.82
CA THR A 275 -1.01 7.45 -31.04
C THR A 275 -1.18 6.69 -29.73
N TYR A 276 -0.22 6.82 -28.81
CA TYR A 276 -0.14 6.03 -27.58
C TYR A 276 -0.08 6.89 -26.31
N SER A 277 -0.01 8.22 -26.43
CA SER A 277 0.09 9.20 -25.34
C SER A 277 -0.66 10.48 -25.75
N CYS A 278 -0.33 11.63 -25.17
CA CYS A 278 -1.06 12.89 -25.38
C CYS A 278 -2.53 12.76 -24.95
N SER A 279 -2.72 12.31 -23.71
CA SER A 279 -4.03 12.01 -23.13
C SER A 279 -4.96 13.22 -23.16
N TYR A 280 -6.25 12.93 -23.28
CA TYR A 280 -7.31 13.94 -23.25
C TYR A 280 -7.71 14.14 -21.78
N LEU A 281 -7.53 15.34 -21.26
CA LEU A 281 -7.88 15.74 -19.91
C LEU A 281 -9.14 16.58 -19.93
N LEU A 282 -10.19 16.12 -19.25
CA LEU A 282 -11.42 16.88 -19.07
C LEU A 282 -11.16 18.08 -18.14
N ALA A 283 -11.58 19.27 -18.56
CA ALA A 283 -11.40 20.48 -17.76
C ALA A 283 -12.17 20.37 -16.43
N PRO A 284 -11.61 20.88 -15.32
CA PRO A 284 -12.22 20.68 -14.00
C PRO A 284 -13.55 21.40 -13.81
N GLU A 285 -13.77 22.51 -14.51
CA GLU A 285 -15.06 23.23 -14.50
C GLU A 285 -16.08 22.66 -15.50
N ASP A 286 -15.71 21.64 -16.29
CA ASP A 286 -16.65 21.02 -17.21
C ASP A 286 -17.76 20.28 -16.43
N PRO A 287 -19.05 20.53 -16.73
CA PRO A 287 -20.15 19.90 -16.01
C PRO A 287 -20.17 18.36 -16.12
N LEU A 288 -19.45 17.76 -17.06
CA LEU A 288 -19.30 16.31 -17.17
C LEU A 288 -18.27 15.74 -16.20
N PHE A 289 -17.36 16.55 -15.64
CA PHE A 289 -16.35 16.07 -14.71
C PHE A 289 -16.95 15.35 -13.49
N PRO A 290 -17.87 15.97 -12.72
CA PRO A 290 -18.51 15.29 -11.59
C PRO A 290 -19.40 14.13 -12.03
N VAL A 291 -19.96 14.17 -13.25
CA VAL A 291 -20.80 13.08 -13.79
C VAL A 291 -19.97 11.82 -14.01
N VAL A 292 -18.84 11.94 -14.71
CA VAL A 292 -17.95 10.81 -15.00
C VAL A 292 -17.33 10.27 -13.72
N GLY A 293 -16.79 11.15 -12.87
CA GLY A 293 -16.16 10.74 -11.62
C GLY A 293 -17.13 10.04 -10.67
N SER A 294 -18.33 10.59 -10.50
CA SER A 294 -19.35 9.97 -9.64
C SER A 294 -19.89 8.66 -10.22
N LEU A 295 -20.03 8.56 -11.55
CA LEU A 295 -20.48 7.32 -12.19
C LEU A 295 -19.46 6.19 -12.00
N PHE A 296 -18.17 6.48 -12.21
CA PHE A 296 -17.11 5.52 -11.96
C PHE A 296 -17.10 5.05 -10.51
N LEU A 297 -17.13 5.98 -9.56
CA LEU A 297 -17.03 5.64 -8.15
C LEU A 297 -18.26 4.87 -7.65
N ARG A 298 -19.46 5.17 -8.16
CA ARG A 298 -20.68 4.39 -7.88
C ARG A 298 -20.61 2.96 -8.42
N GLU A 299 -20.16 2.78 -9.66
CA GLU A 299 -20.00 1.42 -10.24
C GLU A 299 -18.91 0.63 -9.50
N LEU A 300 -17.80 1.28 -9.13
CA LEU A 300 -16.74 0.67 -8.33
C LEU A 300 -17.24 0.24 -6.95
N ALA A 301 -17.90 1.12 -6.22
CA ALA A 301 -18.43 0.84 -4.87
C ALA A 301 -19.55 -0.20 -4.90
N LYS A 302 -20.38 -0.22 -5.95
CA LYS A 302 -21.41 -1.24 -6.15
C LYS A 302 -20.80 -2.62 -6.37
N GLU A 303 -19.72 -2.72 -7.15
CA GLU A 303 -19.05 -3.99 -7.41
C GLU A 303 -18.25 -4.45 -6.17
N PHE A 304 -17.46 -3.57 -5.57
CA PHE A 304 -16.41 -3.98 -4.63
C PHE A 304 -16.58 -3.47 -3.20
N GLY A 305 -17.62 -2.67 -2.91
CA GLY A 305 -17.70 -1.90 -1.68
C GLY A 305 -16.62 -0.81 -1.60
N THR A 306 -16.41 -0.24 -0.41
CA THR A 306 -15.37 0.76 -0.17
C THR A 306 -14.83 0.70 1.25
N ASP A 307 -13.62 1.19 1.43
CA ASP A 307 -12.95 1.42 2.71
C ASP A 307 -12.59 2.92 2.89
N HIS A 308 -13.28 3.77 2.10
CA HIS A 308 -13.25 5.24 2.11
C HIS A 308 -11.92 5.89 1.68
N ILE A 309 -10.96 5.12 1.17
CA ILE A 309 -9.66 5.66 0.72
C ILE A 309 -9.49 5.40 -0.77
N TYR A 310 -9.26 6.47 -1.52
CA TYR A 310 -9.21 6.43 -2.98
C TYR A 310 -7.90 7.00 -3.54
N SER A 311 -7.35 6.38 -4.59
CA SER A 311 -6.18 6.87 -5.31
C SER A 311 -6.57 7.47 -6.66
N ALA A 312 -6.05 8.65 -6.96
CA ALA A 312 -6.18 9.30 -8.26
C ALA A 312 -4.93 10.17 -8.52
N ASP A 313 -4.36 10.04 -9.70
CA ASP A 313 -3.13 10.72 -10.12
C ASP A 313 -3.41 11.51 -11.40
N ILE A 314 -3.28 12.84 -11.33
CA ILE A 314 -3.70 13.76 -12.42
C ILE A 314 -2.53 14.08 -13.36
N PHE A 315 -1.36 14.36 -12.80
CA PHE A 315 -0.20 14.91 -13.52
C PHE A 315 1.09 14.16 -13.15
N ASN A 316 0.99 12.84 -12.96
CA ASN A 316 2.17 12.03 -12.68
C ASN A 316 3.09 12.04 -13.91
N GLU A 317 4.26 12.67 -13.79
CA GLU A 317 5.23 12.87 -14.89
C GLU A 317 4.65 13.57 -16.14
N MET A 318 3.58 14.33 -15.97
CA MET A 318 2.99 15.13 -17.04
C MET A 318 2.93 16.58 -16.60
N ASP A 319 3.23 17.51 -17.51
CA ASP A 319 3.09 18.93 -17.20
C ASP A 319 1.62 19.35 -17.26
N PRO A 320 1.09 19.98 -16.19
CA PRO A 320 -0.22 20.60 -16.26
C PRO A 320 -0.23 21.70 -17.33
N PRO A 321 -1.36 21.90 -18.04
CA PRO A 321 -1.45 22.91 -19.10
C PRO A 321 -1.34 24.36 -18.59
N SER A 322 -1.40 24.57 -17.27
CA SER A 322 -1.17 25.86 -16.65
C SER A 322 -0.46 25.72 -15.31
N SER A 323 0.54 26.56 -15.07
CA SER A 323 1.19 26.73 -13.77
C SER A 323 0.47 27.72 -12.84
N ASN A 324 -0.71 28.23 -13.26
CA ASN A 324 -1.53 29.12 -12.46
C ASN A 324 -2.07 28.36 -11.22
N PRO A 325 -1.77 28.83 -9.98
CA PRO A 325 -2.30 28.25 -8.76
C PRO A 325 -3.82 28.04 -8.77
N ALA A 326 -4.60 28.95 -9.35
CA ALA A 326 -6.06 28.81 -9.39
C ALA A 326 -6.50 27.59 -10.23
N TYR A 327 -5.84 27.34 -11.36
CA TYR A 327 -6.10 26.18 -12.21
C TYR A 327 -5.75 24.87 -11.50
N LEU A 328 -4.58 24.81 -10.85
CA LEU A 328 -4.14 23.62 -10.13
C LEU A 328 -5.05 23.30 -8.94
N ALA A 329 -5.50 24.34 -8.22
CA ALA A 329 -6.46 24.19 -7.13
C ALA A 329 -7.81 23.70 -7.64
N ALA A 330 -8.36 24.29 -8.70
CA ALA A 330 -9.63 23.86 -9.30
C ALA A 330 -9.56 22.41 -9.82
N THR A 331 -8.45 22.04 -10.47
CA THR A 331 -8.23 20.66 -10.95
C THR A 331 -8.22 19.66 -9.80
N THR A 332 -7.51 20.00 -8.72
CA THR A 332 -7.44 19.15 -7.53
C THR A 332 -8.81 19.07 -6.83
N ALA A 333 -9.50 20.20 -6.67
CA ALA A 333 -10.81 20.26 -6.05
C ALA A 333 -11.84 19.42 -6.82
N ALA A 334 -11.89 19.51 -8.16
CA ALA A 334 -12.83 18.76 -8.97
C ALA A 334 -12.71 17.23 -8.80
N VAL A 335 -11.48 16.70 -8.71
CA VAL A 335 -11.23 15.28 -8.41
C VAL A 335 -11.78 14.92 -7.04
N TYR A 336 -11.47 15.71 -6.01
CA TYR A 336 -11.92 15.43 -4.65
C TYR A 336 -13.45 15.55 -4.51
N GLU A 337 -14.06 16.58 -5.11
CA GLU A 337 -15.50 16.81 -5.13
C GLU A 337 -16.24 15.65 -5.80
N ALA A 338 -15.70 15.09 -6.88
CA ALA A 338 -16.26 13.91 -7.52
C ALA A 338 -16.22 12.66 -6.61
N MET A 339 -15.22 12.55 -5.72
CA MET A 339 -15.18 11.48 -4.72
C MET A 339 -16.27 11.69 -3.65
N VAL A 340 -16.32 12.87 -3.03
CA VAL A 340 -17.25 13.15 -1.92
C VAL A 340 -18.71 13.25 -2.35
N ALA A 341 -18.97 13.46 -3.65
CA ALA A 341 -20.31 13.36 -4.23
C ALA A 341 -20.91 11.94 -4.13
N VAL A 342 -20.08 10.91 -3.93
CA VAL A 342 -20.51 9.51 -3.76
C VAL A 342 -20.21 9.00 -2.36
N ASP A 343 -19.05 9.33 -1.80
CA ASP A 343 -18.61 8.89 -0.48
C ASP A 343 -18.17 10.10 0.38
N VAL A 344 -19.04 10.55 1.27
CA VAL A 344 -18.77 11.71 2.16
C VAL A 344 -17.58 11.50 3.11
N ASP A 345 -17.16 10.25 3.32
CA ASP A 345 -16.02 9.89 4.16
C ASP A 345 -14.72 9.71 3.36
N ALA A 346 -14.75 9.98 2.04
CA ALA A 346 -13.61 9.86 1.16
C ALA A 346 -12.36 10.59 1.68
N VAL A 347 -11.26 9.85 1.69
CA VAL A 347 -9.88 10.32 1.84
C VAL A 347 -9.16 10.03 0.54
N TRP A 348 -8.55 11.04 -0.05
CA TRP A 348 -7.76 10.89 -1.25
C TRP A 348 -6.30 10.58 -0.89
N LEU A 349 -5.83 9.39 -1.24
CA LEU A 349 -4.43 9.01 -1.24
C LEU A 349 -3.72 9.52 -2.51
N PHE A 350 -2.71 10.35 -2.34
CA PHE A 350 -2.07 11.07 -3.45
C PHE A 350 -0.57 10.86 -3.50
N GLN A 351 -0.03 10.59 -4.70
CA GLN A 351 1.40 10.44 -4.89
C GLN A 351 2.11 11.79 -4.92
N GLY A 352 3.01 12.04 -3.96
CA GLY A 352 3.87 13.23 -3.94
C GLY A 352 5.01 13.23 -4.97
N TRP A 353 5.07 12.24 -5.87
CA TRP A 353 6.14 12.06 -6.86
C TRP A 353 6.34 13.27 -7.76
N LEU A 354 5.24 13.80 -8.33
CA LEU A 354 5.28 14.95 -9.24
C LEU A 354 6.02 16.16 -8.66
N PHE A 355 5.87 16.41 -7.34
CA PHE A 355 6.58 17.50 -6.67
C PHE A 355 8.10 17.32 -6.71
N GLN A 356 8.59 16.08 -6.73
CA GLN A 356 10.00 15.73 -6.79
C GLN A 356 10.52 15.53 -8.21
N ASN A 357 9.71 14.96 -9.10
CA ASN A 357 10.08 14.64 -10.47
C ASN A 357 10.26 15.90 -11.34
N HIS A 358 9.38 16.88 -11.22
CA HIS A 358 9.40 18.13 -11.99
C HIS A 358 9.49 19.38 -11.07
N PRO A 359 10.62 19.57 -10.36
CA PRO A 359 10.75 20.66 -9.38
C PRO A 359 10.71 22.07 -10.01
N ASP A 360 11.01 22.19 -11.30
CA ASP A 360 10.96 23.46 -12.03
C ASP A 360 9.52 23.94 -12.26
N PHE A 361 8.57 23.01 -12.43
CA PHE A 361 7.14 23.32 -12.49
C PHE A 361 6.56 23.48 -11.08
N TRP A 362 6.80 22.49 -10.20
CA TRP A 362 6.20 22.39 -8.88
C TRP A 362 6.90 23.26 -7.83
N LYS A 363 6.83 24.58 -8.02
CA LYS A 363 7.34 25.56 -7.05
C LYS A 363 6.36 25.72 -5.87
N PRO A 364 6.76 26.42 -4.77
CA PRO A 364 5.92 26.53 -3.58
C PRO A 364 4.47 27.00 -3.82
N PRO A 365 4.18 27.99 -4.69
CA PRO A 365 2.80 28.40 -4.98
C PRO A 365 1.97 27.29 -5.63
N GLN A 366 2.55 26.52 -6.56
CA GLN A 366 1.88 25.42 -7.27
C GLN A 366 1.61 24.24 -6.32
N MET A 367 2.61 23.85 -5.52
CA MET A 367 2.44 22.79 -4.52
C MET A 367 1.38 23.17 -3.49
N LYS A 368 1.41 24.42 -3.00
CA LYS A 368 0.44 24.91 -2.01
C LYS A 368 -0.98 24.93 -2.58
N ALA A 369 -1.16 25.33 -3.84
CA ALA A 369 -2.46 25.32 -4.50
C ALA A 369 -3.10 23.92 -4.54
N VAL A 370 -2.32 22.88 -4.85
CA VAL A 370 -2.79 21.49 -4.82
C VAL A 370 -3.08 21.05 -3.39
N LEU A 371 -2.13 21.23 -2.47
CA LEU A 371 -2.22 20.69 -1.11
C LEU A 371 -3.30 21.37 -0.24
N GLU A 372 -3.68 22.61 -0.54
CA GLU A 372 -4.75 23.33 0.17
C GLU A 372 -6.13 23.23 -0.50
N ALA A 373 -6.22 22.66 -1.72
CA ALA A 373 -7.49 22.50 -2.42
C ALA A 373 -8.41 21.42 -1.81
N VAL A 374 -7.85 20.52 -1.00
CA VAL A 374 -8.58 19.46 -0.31
C VAL A 374 -8.60 19.74 1.19
N PRO A 375 -9.74 19.54 1.90
CA PRO A 375 -9.81 19.76 3.34
C PRO A 375 -8.71 19.00 4.10
N ARG A 376 -8.14 19.64 5.13
CA ARG A 376 -7.10 19.04 5.96
C ARG A 376 -7.56 17.73 6.56
N GLY A 377 -6.72 16.69 6.44
CA GLY A 377 -7.03 15.36 6.94
C GLY A 377 -7.81 14.47 5.96
N ARG A 378 -8.28 15.04 4.83
CA ARG A 378 -8.91 14.29 3.73
C ARG A 378 -7.98 14.08 2.54
N PHE A 379 -6.76 14.62 2.59
CA PHE A 379 -5.72 14.42 1.59
C PHE A 379 -4.51 13.74 2.22
N LEU A 380 -4.34 12.45 1.97
CA LEU A 380 -3.26 11.64 2.52
C LEU A 380 -2.12 11.54 1.51
N ILE A 381 -1.01 12.20 1.79
CA ILE A 381 0.10 12.30 0.84
C ILE A 381 1.09 11.15 1.04
N LEU A 382 1.43 10.45 -0.04
CA LEU A 382 2.59 9.56 -0.08
C LEU A 382 3.83 10.39 -0.42
N ASP A 383 4.73 10.61 0.54
CA ASP A 383 6.05 11.17 0.27
C ASP A 383 6.91 10.06 -0.36
N LEU A 384 6.74 9.89 -1.67
CA LEU A 384 6.95 8.61 -2.36
C LEU A 384 8.41 8.13 -2.29
N PHE A 385 9.38 9.05 -2.38
CA PHE A 385 10.82 8.76 -2.42
C PHE A 385 11.56 9.39 -1.22
N ALA A 386 10.97 9.29 -0.02
CA ALA A 386 11.40 10.05 1.15
C ALA A 386 12.73 9.57 1.76
N GLU A 387 13.24 8.40 1.38
CA GLU A 387 14.58 7.95 1.76
C GLU A 387 15.70 8.71 1.03
N SER A 388 15.41 9.34 -0.10
CA SER A 388 16.40 10.08 -0.88
C SER A 388 16.00 11.54 -1.12
N GLN A 389 14.75 11.79 -1.49
CA GLN A 389 14.25 13.11 -1.90
C GLN A 389 12.95 13.47 -1.15
N PRO A 390 13.00 13.64 0.19
CA PRO A 390 11.81 13.88 1.01
C PRO A 390 11.15 15.23 0.74
N VAL A 391 9.91 15.21 0.26
CA VAL A 391 9.13 16.42 -0.05
C VAL A 391 8.58 17.09 1.21
N TYR A 392 8.32 16.34 2.30
CA TYR A 392 7.82 16.90 3.56
C TYR A 392 8.71 18.04 4.09
N SER A 393 10.03 17.90 3.91
CA SER A 393 11.04 18.81 4.45
C SER A 393 10.99 20.21 3.83
N ARG A 394 10.58 20.31 2.57
CA ARG A 394 10.51 21.57 1.78
C ARG A 394 9.10 22.12 1.60
N THR A 395 8.10 21.43 2.14
CA THR A 395 6.68 21.84 2.12
C THR A 395 6.13 22.10 3.52
N ASN A 396 7.01 22.24 4.52
CA ASN A 396 6.64 22.38 5.93
C ASN A 396 5.63 21.29 6.36
N SER A 397 5.96 20.03 6.08
CA SER A 397 5.08 18.89 6.32
C SER A 397 3.77 18.99 5.51
N PHE A 398 3.89 19.15 4.18
CA PHE A 398 2.77 19.24 3.23
C PHE A 398 1.70 20.27 3.63
N TYR A 399 2.13 21.41 4.17
CA TYR A 399 1.25 22.50 4.63
C TYR A 399 0.14 22.05 5.60
N GLY A 400 0.41 21.00 6.38
CA GLY A 400 -0.50 20.47 7.38
C GLY A 400 -1.36 19.29 6.91
N GLN A 401 -1.22 18.81 5.67
CA GLN A 401 -1.85 17.56 5.25
C GLN A 401 -1.15 16.35 5.86
N PRO A 402 -1.88 15.28 6.25
CA PRO A 402 -1.25 14.07 6.74
C PRO A 402 -0.43 13.40 5.64
N PHE A 403 0.74 12.85 6.00
CA PHE A 403 1.57 12.15 5.04
C PHE A 403 2.13 10.83 5.56
N ILE A 404 2.47 9.94 4.62
CA ILE A 404 3.16 8.68 4.86
C ILE A 404 4.58 8.83 4.31
N TRP A 405 5.57 8.59 5.16
CA TRP A 405 6.97 8.52 4.74
C TRP A 405 7.19 7.21 3.99
N CYS A 406 7.49 7.26 2.70
CA CYS A 406 7.66 6.05 1.90
C CYS A 406 9.11 5.82 1.51
N MET A 407 9.46 4.54 1.43
CA MET A 407 10.68 4.06 0.77
C MET A 407 10.31 3.56 -0.63
N LEU A 408 10.77 4.24 -1.67
CA LEU A 408 10.57 3.80 -3.05
C LEU A 408 11.53 2.67 -3.39
N HIS A 409 12.83 2.90 -3.17
CA HIS A 409 13.95 1.98 -3.37
C HIS A 409 14.18 1.48 -4.80
N ASN A 410 13.19 0.85 -5.41
CA ASN A 410 13.33 0.15 -6.68
C ASN A 410 12.58 0.87 -7.81
N PHE A 411 13.30 1.08 -8.91
CA PHE A 411 12.77 1.60 -10.17
C PHE A 411 12.81 0.50 -11.24
N GLY A 412 11.72 0.33 -11.98
CA GLY A 412 11.56 -0.59 -13.11
C GLY A 412 11.57 -2.08 -12.79
N GLY A 413 11.60 -2.49 -11.52
CA GLY A 413 11.86 -3.90 -11.15
C GLY A 413 13.31 -4.33 -11.41
N ASN A 414 14.22 -3.38 -11.59
CA ASN A 414 15.61 -3.68 -11.93
C ASN A 414 16.30 -4.45 -10.79
N HIS A 415 17.08 -5.46 -11.16
CA HIS A 415 17.93 -6.19 -10.22
C HIS A 415 19.23 -5.42 -9.94
N GLY A 416 19.83 -5.70 -8.78
CA GLY A 416 21.14 -5.15 -8.40
C GLY A 416 21.23 -4.91 -6.90
N LEU A 417 22.40 -5.16 -6.31
CA LEU A 417 22.59 -4.93 -4.87
C LEU A 417 22.70 -3.43 -4.56
N PHE A 418 21.59 -2.84 -4.14
CA PHE A 418 21.44 -1.44 -3.78
C PHE A 418 20.60 -1.28 -2.51
N GLY A 419 20.90 -0.26 -1.70
CA GLY A 419 20.09 0.14 -0.54
C GLY A 419 20.74 1.26 0.26
N VAL A 420 19.93 2.23 0.68
CA VAL A 420 20.34 3.38 1.52
C VAL A 420 19.91 3.17 2.98
N LEU A 421 20.40 2.09 3.59
CA LEU A 421 19.93 1.59 4.89
C LEU A 421 19.95 2.64 6.02
N ASP A 422 20.97 3.48 6.09
CA ASP A 422 21.07 4.50 7.15
C ASP A 422 19.99 5.57 7.01
N ALA A 423 19.72 6.02 5.77
CA ALA A 423 18.65 6.97 5.48
C ALA A 423 17.29 6.36 5.83
N VAL A 424 17.08 5.09 5.49
CA VAL A 424 15.85 4.36 5.84
C VAL A 424 15.71 4.17 7.35
N ASN A 425 16.78 3.82 8.08
CA ASN A 425 16.76 3.59 9.53
C ASN A 425 16.43 4.87 10.33
N ARG A 426 16.86 6.03 9.83
CA ARG A 426 16.69 7.33 10.53
C ARG A 426 15.51 8.13 10.00
N GLY A 427 15.17 7.99 8.73
CA GLY A 427 14.20 8.81 7.99
C GLY A 427 12.85 8.96 8.71
N PRO A 428 12.15 7.88 9.07
CA PRO A 428 10.87 7.96 9.78
C PRO A 428 10.96 8.72 11.12
N SER A 429 12.04 8.50 11.89
CA SER A 429 12.25 9.22 13.16
C SER A 429 12.53 10.70 12.92
N THR A 430 13.33 11.04 11.91
CA THR A 430 13.60 12.43 11.52
C THR A 430 12.32 13.13 11.08
N ALA A 431 11.51 12.47 10.25
CA ALA A 431 10.22 12.99 9.80
C ALA A 431 9.26 13.21 10.97
N ARG A 432 9.24 12.30 11.97
CA ARG A 432 8.41 12.44 13.18
C ARG A 432 8.81 13.62 14.06
N LEU A 433 10.12 13.89 14.17
CA LEU A 433 10.68 14.98 14.96
C LEU A 433 10.68 16.32 14.23
N PHE A 434 10.29 16.34 12.96
CA PHE A 434 10.20 17.57 12.17
C PHE A 434 9.17 18.55 12.80
N PRO A 435 9.44 19.86 12.82
CA PRO A 435 8.51 20.83 13.40
C PRO A 435 7.11 20.75 12.78
N ASN A 436 6.08 20.65 13.62
CA ASN A 436 4.68 20.49 13.20
C ASN A 436 4.44 19.31 12.24
N SER A 437 5.22 18.22 12.38
CA SER A 437 5.09 17.06 11.52
C SER A 437 3.68 16.47 11.55
N THR A 438 3.16 16.19 10.38
CA THR A 438 1.86 15.55 10.12
C THR A 438 2.03 14.13 9.62
N ILE A 439 3.18 13.51 9.87
CA ILE A 439 3.41 12.11 9.53
C ILE A 439 2.41 11.22 10.28
N VAL A 440 1.71 10.36 9.54
CA VAL A 440 0.74 9.40 10.09
C VAL A 440 1.15 7.96 9.84
N GLY A 441 2.20 7.73 9.06
CA GLY A 441 2.61 6.37 8.74
C GLY A 441 3.96 6.25 8.04
N THR A 442 4.32 5.00 7.79
CA THR A 442 5.45 4.62 6.93
C THR A 442 4.97 3.72 5.80
N GLY A 443 5.68 3.68 4.67
CA GLY A 443 5.26 2.92 3.50
C GLY A 443 6.40 2.34 2.69
N ILE A 444 6.09 1.31 1.92
CA ILE A 444 7.00 0.67 0.97
C ILE A 444 6.37 0.74 -0.42
N VAL A 445 7.02 1.43 -1.36
CA VAL A 445 6.44 1.75 -2.67
C VAL A 445 7.38 1.44 -3.84
N PRO A 446 7.96 0.23 -3.92
CA PRO A 446 8.83 -0.14 -5.02
C PRO A 446 8.04 -0.25 -6.33
N GLU A 447 8.64 0.20 -7.42
CA GLU A 447 8.06 -0.04 -8.73
C GLU A 447 8.03 -1.54 -9.06
N GLY A 448 9.04 -2.31 -8.64
CA GLY A 448 9.01 -3.78 -8.70
C GLY A 448 9.60 -4.47 -7.46
N ILE A 449 9.04 -5.64 -7.13
CA ILE A 449 9.42 -6.44 -5.95
C ILE A 449 10.28 -7.67 -6.34
N ASN A 450 10.52 -8.60 -5.41
CA ASN A 450 11.39 -9.78 -5.57
C ASN A 450 12.87 -9.46 -5.77
N GLN A 451 13.34 -8.41 -5.10
CA GLN A 451 14.73 -7.97 -5.11
C GLN A 451 15.11 -7.34 -3.77
N ASN A 452 16.39 -7.44 -3.40
CA ASN A 452 16.97 -6.77 -2.23
C ASN A 452 16.24 -7.04 -0.90
N GLU A 453 15.63 -8.24 -0.80
CA GLU A 453 15.05 -8.78 0.43
C GLU A 453 16.06 -8.69 1.58
N ALA A 454 17.33 -8.96 1.25
CA ALA A 454 18.53 -8.63 2.00
C ALA A 454 19.47 -7.74 1.15
N ALA A 455 19.90 -6.56 1.62
CA ALA A 455 21.02 -5.84 1.01
C ALA A 455 21.92 -5.39 2.16
N LYS A 456 23.12 -5.94 2.42
CA LYS A 456 24.19 -6.39 1.52
C LYS A 456 25.04 -7.49 2.19
N MET A 457 25.68 -8.33 1.37
CA MET A 457 26.80 -9.20 1.75
C MET A 457 28.00 -8.36 2.26
N GLY A 458 28.50 -8.69 3.45
CA GLY A 458 29.70 -8.11 4.07
C GLY A 458 29.42 -7.19 5.28
N ALA A 459 29.89 -7.60 6.47
CA ALA A 459 30.00 -6.93 7.78
C ALA A 459 28.86 -6.03 8.33
N SER A 460 27.77 -5.83 7.60
CA SER A 460 26.62 -4.99 7.96
C SER A 460 25.40 -5.57 7.25
N ARG A 461 24.65 -6.43 7.95
CA ARG A 461 23.55 -7.19 7.35
C ARG A 461 22.21 -6.80 7.99
N LYS A 462 21.40 -6.04 7.29
CA LYS A 462 19.93 -6.10 7.39
C LYS A 462 19.40 -5.99 5.99
N GLY A 463 18.30 -6.69 5.71
CA GLY A 463 17.53 -6.40 4.51
C GLY A 463 16.83 -5.07 4.58
N LEU A 464 16.78 -4.37 3.46
CA LEU A 464 16.20 -3.04 3.37
C LEU A 464 14.70 -3.07 3.71
N PHE A 465 13.98 -4.08 3.20
CA PHE A 465 12.58 -4.31 3.50
C PHE A 465 12.36 -4.73 4.96
N ALA A 466 13.22 -5.62 5.49
CA ALA A 466 13.17 -6.04 6.89
C ALA A 466 13.45 -4.90 7.88
N LEU A 467 14.33 -3.97 7.50
CA LEU A 467 14.64 -2.77 8.27
C LEU A 467 13.41 -1.87 8.35
N LEU A 468 12.72 -1.61 7.23
CA LEU A 468 11.53 -0.78 7.24
C LEU A 468 10.37 -1.44 7.99
N VAL A 469 10.16 -2.74 7.80
CA VAL A 469 9.20 -3.54 8.60
C VAL A 469 9.51 -3.43 10.09
N GLY A 470 10.80 -3.46 10.46
CA GLY A 470 11.21 -3.24 11.86
C GLY A 470 10.89 -1.84 12.40
N LEU A 471 10.88 -0.82 11.53
CA LEU A 471 10.52 0.56 11.87
C LEU A 471 8.99 0.79 11.86
N MET A 472 8.22 -0.08 11.21
CA MET A 472 6.76 0.00 11.22
C MET A 472 6.15 -0.08 12.63
N TYR A 473 6.88 -0.66 13.61
CA TYR A 473 6.47 -0.74 15.02
C TYR A 473 7.40 0.02 15.98
N ARG A 474 8.30 0.90 15.50
CA ARG A 474 9.29 1.57 16.36
C ARG A 474 9.44 3.04 16.03
N VAL A 475 9.58 3.87 17.08
CA VAL A 475 9.88 5.31 16.96
C VAL A 475 11.39 5.54 16.82
N LYS A 476 12.20 4.80 17.59
CA LYS A 476 13.65 4.99 17.62
C LYS A 476 14.34 4.17 16.52
N PRO A 477 15.40 4.71 15.90
CA PRO A 477 16.28 3.92 15.03
C PRO A 477 16.78 2.68 15.75
N LEU A 478 17.02 1.60 15.02
CA LEU A 478 17.56 0.39 15.62
C LEU A 478 19.01 0.64 16.05
N PRO A 479 19.40 0.33 17.32
CA PRO A 479 20.76 0.53 17.80
C PRO A 479 21.72 -0.37 17.02
N PHE A 480 22.87 0.18 16.60
CA PHE A 480 23.96 -0.45 15.85
C PHE A 480 23.50 -1.49 14.80
N ALA A 481 23.49 -1.10 13.51
CA ALA A 481 23.18 -2.00 12.41
C ALA A 481 23.94 -3.34 12.47
N GLN A 482 25.16 -3.35 13.04
CA GLN A 482 26.08 -4.48 13.16
C GLN A 482 25.66 -5.61 14.14
N GLN A 483 24.98 -5.35 15.26
CA GLN A 483 24.68 -6.42 16.25
C GLN A 483 23.45 -7.27 15.88
N GLN A 484 22.47 -6.69 15.18
CA GLN A 484 21.23 -7.37 14.79
C GLN A 484 21.37 -8.16 13.48
N THR A 485 22.43 -7.88 12.73
CA THR A 485 22.93 -8.64 11.59
C THR A 485 23.19 -10.11 11.86
N LEU A 486 23.70 -10.43 13.05
CA LEU A 486 24.04 -11.80 13.42
C LEU A 486 22.78 -12.69 13.56
N VAL A 487 21.65 -12.12 13.98
CA VAL A 487 20.38 -12.84 14.20
C VAL A 487 19.69 -13.20 12.88
N TRP A 488 19.84 -12.38 11.83
CA TRP A 488 19.20 -12.60 10.53
C TRP A 488 19.84 -13.75 9.73
N VAL A 489 21.17 -13.75 9.64
CA VAL A 489 21.94 -14.80 8.94
C VAL A 489 21.75 -16.16 9.58
N THR A 490 21.69 -16.19 10.91
CA THR A 490 21.48 -17.43 11.66
C THR A 490 20.05 -17.96 11.51
N GLY A 491 19.07 -17.11 11.18
CA GLY A 491 17.71 -17.52 10.84
C GLY A 491 17.56 -18.01 9.40
N GLU A 492 18.31 -17.45 8.44
CA GLU A 492 18.29 -17.83 7.03
C GLU A 492 19.15 -19.08 6.74
N ILE A 493 20.31 -19.20 7.40
CA ILE A 493 21.27 -20.30 7.24
C ILE A 493 21.67 -20.81 8.64
N ARG A 494 20.89 -21.72 9.22
CA ARG A 494 21.38 -22.53 10.36
C ARG A 494 22.34 -23.61 9.85
N SER A 495 23.58 -23.27 9.54
CA SER A 495 24.65 -24.27 9.33
C SER A 495 25.90 -23.95 10.16
N HIS A 496 26.60 -25.00 10.59
CA HIS A 496 27.82 -24.97 11.42
C HIS A 496 29.04 -24.28 10.78
N LEU A 497 28.88 -23.57 9.65
CA LEU A 497 29.97 -22.91 8.92
C LEU A 497 30.51 -21.63 9.57
N LEU A 498 29.90 -21.14 10.65
CA LEU A 498 30.34 -19.93 11.36
C LEU A 498 31.53 -20.15 12.32
N GLN A 499 32.02 -21.39 12.51
CA GLN A 499 33.11 -21.68 13.45
C GLN A 499 34.54 -21.42 12.93
N THR A 500 34.75 -21.00 11.67
CA THR A 500 36.11 -20.96 11.07
C THR A 500 36.63 -19.58 10.67
N LEU A 501 36.08 -18.49 11.19
CA LEU A 501 36.61 -17.14 10.96
C LEU A 501 37.10 -16.52 12.26
N LEU A 502 38.32 -16.88 12.66
CA LEU A 502 39.09 -16.15 13.66
C LEU A 502 39.51 -14.80 13.06
N VAL A 503 38.96 -13.71 13.60
CA VAL A 503 39.41 -12.34 13.33
C VAL A 503 40.65 -12.11 14.18
N ASN A 504 41.77 -11.73 13.56
CA ASN A 504 42.94 -11.20 14.25
C ASN A 504 42.96 -9.67 14.11
N ASP A 505 43.45 -8.96 15.13
CA ASP A 505 43.31 -7.51 15.38
C ASP A 505 43.94 -6.55 14.33
N SER A 506 44.32 -7.03 13.15
CA SER A 506 44.99 -6.23 12.10
C SER A 506 44.20 -6.10 10.79
N GLY A 507 42.96 -6.59 10.71
CA GLY A 507 42.03 -6.19 9.63
C GLY A 507 42.41 -6.63 8.19
N LEU A 508 43.27 -7.64 8.03
CA LEU A 508 43.58 -8.25 6.72
C LEU A 508 43.15 -9.72 6.71
N ILE A 509 42.28 -10.09 5.76
CA ILE A 509 41.93 -11.49 5.47
C ILE A 509 42.79 -11.93 4.27
N SER A 510 43.69 -12.90 4.51
CA SER A 510 44.35 -13.66 3.44
C SER A 510 43.44 -14.83 3.02
N ILE A 511 43.20 -14.97 1.71
CA ILE A 511 42.46 -16.09 1.13
C ILE A 511 43.50 -17.10 0.64
N PRO A 512 43.51 -18.36 1.13
CA PRO A 512 44.31 -19.41 0.52
C PRO A 512 43.68 -19.77 -0.83
N SER A 513 44.49 -19.72 -1.89
CA SER A 513 44.13 -20.17 -3.23
C SER A 513 43.80 -21.66 -3.25
N PHE A 514 42.58 -22.02 -3.65
CA PHE A 514 42.23 -23.37 -4.07
C PHE A 514 42.07 -23.40 -5.59
N SER A 515 42.95 -24.16 -6.25
CA SER A 515 42.92 -24.46 -7.68
C SER A 515 41.92 -25.59 -7.95
N PHE A 516 40.94 -25.36 -8.82
CA PHE A 516 40.21 -26.44 -9.49
C PHE A 516 40.83 -26.65 -10.87
N GLY A 517 41.43 -27.82 -11.07
CA GLY A 517 41.88 -28.29 -12.38
C GLY A 517 40.70 -28.85 -13.17
N ILE A 518 40.58 -28.34 -14.40
CA ILE A 518 39.82 -28.77 -15.60
C ILE A 518 38.58 -29.63 -15.40
#